data_AF-A0A3D4NAP0-F1
#
_entry.id   AF-A0A3D4NAP0-F1
#
_cell.length_a   1.000
_cell.length_b   1.000
_cell.length_c   1.000
_cell.angle_alpha   90.00
_cell.angle_beta   90.00
_cell.angle_gamma   90.00
#
_symmetry.space_group_name_H-M   'P 1'
#
loop_
_entity.id
_entity.type
_entity.pdbx_description
1 polymer ?
#
loop_
_entity_poly.entity_id
_entity_poly.type
_entity_poly.pdbx_seq_one_letter_code
_entity_poly.pdbx_strand_id
1 'polypeptide(L)'
;MWYYELNQKPFGPVSQETIQDELKAGRITHMTLVWREGWPQWRHLGETELAGKIPPQVAPTITPPIYVPVQKYKKTTPSSLTKLFWWWFGLNLSCFPYYSLFPFLYEDFPTPNLTIIGLILLFWLPLCAGAVIQFIYIYKLWQIVQDGFARTSPGQAVGFMFIPYFNYYWFLPVYHGLAKDMNAYIDRHFRSTSGTVLRKAHPGLALGFVIATWASLLVGMGLGIVMYFVIFFSVLNGGLSPETFQNFMIPLVIVYGALMILEIIMFFDFYLTAKSILIADNNNS
;
A
#
# COMPACT_ATOMS: atom_id res chain seq x y z
N MET A 1 -10.74 38.40 30.11
CA MET A 1 -9.93 37.42 29.36
C MET A 1 -10.62 36.07 29.42
N TRP A 2 -10.64 35.34 28.31
CA TRP A 2 -11.32 34.05 28.21
C TRP A 2 -10.36 32.93 27.82
N TYR A 3 -10.72 31.71 28.19
CA TYR A 3 -10.06 30.47 27.82
C TYR A 3 -11.12 29.51 27.27
N TYR A 4 -10.74 28.68 26.29
CA TYR A 4 -11.62 27.66 25.72
C TYR A 4 -10.87 26.34 25.53
N GLU A 5 -11.59 25.22 25.57
CA GLU A 5 -11.01 23.90 25.42
C GLU A 5 -11.13 23.40 23.97
N LEU A 6 -10.00 23.01 23.38
CA LEU A 6 -9.96 22.43 22.04
C LEU A 6 -9.10 21.15 22.08
N ASN A 7 -9.68 20.02 21.63
CA ASN A 7 -9.01 18.71 21.67
C ASN A 7 -8.41 18.36 23.06
N GLN A 8 -9.18 18.59 24.12
CA GLN A 8 -8.78 18.33 25.52
C GLN A 8 -7.59 19.16 26.03
N LYS A 9 -7.31 20.30 25.40
CA LYS A 9 -6.30 21.27 25.86
C LYS A 9 -6.90 22.67 26.04
N PRO A 10 -6.58 23.38 27.13
CA PRO A 10 -7.01 24.75 27.33
C PRO A 10 -6.20 25.72 26.45
N PHE A 11 -6.89 26.62 25.76
CA PHE A 11 -6.32 27.69 24.93
C PHE A 11 -6.74 29.06 25.47
N GLY A 12 -5.78 29.95 25.69
CA GLY A 12 -6.00 31.33 26.16
C GLY A 12 -4.75 31.92 26.83
N PRO A 13 -4.81 33.17 27.34
CA PRO A 13 -5.99 34.05 27.36
C PRO A 13 -6.30 34.68 25.99
N VAL A 14 -7.57 34.69 25.60
CA VAL A 14 -8.08 35.33 24.37
C VAL A 14 -9.16 36.37 24.68
N SER A 15 -9.40 37.25 23.71
CA SER A 15 -10.47 38.24 23.77
C SER A 15 -11.84 37.62 23.48
N GLN A 16 -12.91 38.32 23.84
CA GLN A 16 -14.27 37.89 23.54
C GLN A 16 -14.56 37.83 22.03
N GLU A 17 -13.98 38.76 21.26
CA GLU A 17 -14.11 38.82 19.79
C GLU A 17 -13.47 37.59 19.14
N THR A 18 -12.30 37.18 19.63
CA THR A 18 -11.61 35.96 19.17
C THR A 18 -12.49 34.71 19.36
N ILE A 19 -13.19 34.58 20.50
CA ILE A 19 -14.11 33.45 20.71
C ILE A 19 -15.29 33.49 19.74
N GLN A 20 -15.79 34.68 19.40
CA GLN A 20 -16.87 34.81 18.40
C GLN A 20 -16.37 34.44 17.00
N ASP A 21 -15.14 34.79 16.65
CA ASP A 21 -14.56 34.43 15.36
C ASP A 21 -14.27 32.93 15.26
N GLU A 22 -13.79 32.30 16.34
CA GLU A 22 -13.61 30.85 16.42
C GLU A 22 -14.94 30.08 16.34
N LEU A 23 -16.00 30.65 16.92
CA LEU A 23 -17.36 30.12 16.83
C LEU A 23 -17.93 30.26 15.40
N LYS A 24 -17.76 31.42 14.77
CA LYS A 24 -18.14 31.65 13.36
C LYS A 24 -17.37 30.73 12.41
N ALA A 25 -16.10 30.45 12.72
CA ALA A 25 -15.26 29.53 11.95
C ALA A 25 -15.59 28.05 12.18
N GLY A 26 -16.50 27.72 13.10
CA GLY A 26 -16.91 26.34 13.40
C GLY A 26 -15.84 25.50 14.12
N ARG A 27 -14.77 26.13 14.62
CA ARG A 27 -13.68 25.45 15.35
C ARG A 27 -14.04 25.14 16.79
N ILE A 28 -14.97 25.91 17.36
CA ILE A 28 -15.59 25.66 18.66
C ILE A 28 -17.12 25.64 18.50
N THR A 29 -17.81 24.95 19.40
CA THR A 29 -19.27 24.77 19.34
C THR A 29 -19.94 25.25 20.63
N HIS A 30 -21.26 25.27 20.68
CA HIS A 30 -22.02 25.60 21.90
C HIS A 30 -21.69 24.68 23.08
N MET A 31 -21.19 23.47 22.81
CA MET A 31 -20.77 22.49 23.81
C MET A 31 -19.31 22.65 24.23
N THR A 32 -18.54 23.53 23.58
CA THR A 32 -17.16 23.79 23.98
C THR A 32 -17.12 24.41 25.37
N LEU A 33 -16.25 23.86 26.24
CA LEU A 33 -16.03 24.39 27.57
C LEU A 33 -15.22 25.69 27.46
N VAL A 34 -15.72 26.72 28.12
CA VAL A 34 -15.08 28.03 28.26
C VAL A 34 -14.97 28.43 29.72
N TRP A 35 -13.93 29.19 30.02
CA TRP A 35 -13.67 29.70 31.35
C TRP A 35 -13.18 31.14 31.27
N ARG A 36 -13.56 31.94 32.26
CA ARG A 36 -13.04 33.30 32.44
C ARG A 36 -12.63 33.49 33.89
N GLU A 37 -11.72 34.43 34.07
CA GLU A 37 -11.22 34.83 35.37
C GLU A 37 -12.39 35.21 36.31
N GLY A 38 -12.41 34.60 37.49
CA GLY A 38 -13.50 34.74 38.48
C GLY A 38 -14.56 33.63 38.46
N TRP A 39 -14.45 32.61 37.59
CA TRP A 39 -15.35 31.45 37.63
C TRP A 39 -14.77 30.27 38.41
N PRO A 40 -15.57 29.59 39.26
CA PRO A 40 -15.11 28.43 40.02
C PRO A 40 -14.90 27.17 39.17
N GLN A 41 -15.52 27.10 37.98
CA GLN A 41 -15.47 25.95 37.08
C GLN A 41 -15.69 26.38 35.62
N TRP A 42 -15.26 25.54 34.68
CA TRP A 42 -15.55 25.67 33.26
C TRP A 42 -17.05 25.55 33.00
N ARG A 43 -17.56 26.25 31.99
CA ARG A 43 -18.98 26.23 31.60
C ARG A 43 -19.10 26.05 30.09
N HIS A 44 -20.20 25.49 29.60
CA HIS A 44 -20.42 25.37 28.16
C HIS A 44 -20.68 26.75 27.54
N LEU A 45 -20.09 27.02 26.36
CA LEU A 45 -20.23 28.29 25.64
C LEU A 45 -21.69 28.70 25.45
N GLY A 46 -22.57 27.74 25.16
CA GLY A 46 -24.02 27.95 24.99
C GLY A 46 -24.76 28.42 26.23
N GLU A 47 -24.17 28.25 27.43
CA GLU A 47 -24.74 28.69 28.71
C GLU A 47 -24.22 30.06 29.15
N THR A 48 -23.39 30.69 28.32
CA THR A 48 -22.76 31.98 28.62
C THR A 48 -23.44 33.13 27.88
N GLU A 49 -23.11 34.36 28.28
CA GLU A 49 -23.49 35.60 27.59
C GLU A 49 -23.07 35.67 26.11
N LEU A 50 -22.19 34.77 25.66
CA LEU A 50 -21.76 34.64 24.25
C LEU A 50 -22.79 33.93 23.36
N ALA A 51 -23.79 33.27 23.95
CA ALA A 51 -24.84 32.55 23.21
C ALA A 51 -25.85 33.50 22.53
N GLY A 52 -26.05 34.71 23.05
CA GLY A 52 -27.15 35.60 22.66
C GLY A 52 -26.98 36.41 21.36
N LYS A 53 -25.89 36.21 20.59
CA LYS A 53 -25.61 36.97 19.35
C LYS A 53 -25.58 36.11 18.08
N ILE A 54 -26.35 35.01 18.06
CA ILE A 54 -26.28 34.02 16.99
C ILE A 54 -27.63 34.01 16.25
N PRO A 55 -27.68 34.24 14.92
CA PRO A 55 -28.87 34.01 14.10
C PRO A 55 -29.37 32.57 14.27
N PRO A 56 -30.67 32.28 14.04
CA PRO A 56 -31.19 30.92 14.10
C PRO A 56 -30.27 30.00 13.31
N GLN A 57 -29.74 29.01 14.01
CA GLN A 57 -28.87 27.98 13.47
C GLN A 57 -29.52 27.46 12.17
N VAL A 58 -28.93 27.76 11.01
CA VAL A 58 -29.02 26.80 9.91
C VAL A 58 -28.38 25.57 10.52
N ALA A 59 -29.21 24.65 11.00
CA ALA A 59 -28.75 23.39 11.55
C ALA A 59 -27.66 22.92 10.57
N PRO A 60 -26.40 22.76 10.99
CA PRO A 60 -25.49 22.02 10.13
C PRO A 60 -26.26 20.76 9.85
N THR A 61 -26.57 20.51 8.57
CA THR A 61 -27.01 19.19 8.17
C THR A 61 -25.99 18.30 8.83
N ILE A 62 -26.41 17.56 9.85
CA ILE A 62 -25.59 16.52 10.43
C ILE A 62 -25.54 15.54 9.28
N THR A 63 -24.64 15.77 8.32
CA THR A 63 -23.98 14.66 7.68
C THR A 63 -23.44 13.91 8.88
N PRO A 64 -24.01 12.74 9.23
CA PRO A 64 -23.43 11.92 10.28
C PRO A 64 -21.92 11.90 10.01
N PRO A 65 -21.04 11.93 11.04
CA PRO A 65 -19.62 11.65 10.81
C PRO A 65 -19.63 10.44 9.90
N ILE A 66 -19.07 10.56 8.67
CA ILE A 66 -19.28 9.54 7.63
C ILE A 66 -19.02 8.22 8.34
N TYR A 67 -20.11 7.51 8.65
CA TYR A 67 -20.00 6.22 9.27
C TYR A 67 -19.56 5.42 8.08
N VAL A 68 -18.25 5.32 7.89
CA VAL A 68 -17.69 4.34 6.99
C VAL A 68 -18.02 3.06 7.75
N PRO A 69 -19.08 2.34 7.35
CA PRO A 69 -19.36 1.07 8.01
C PRO A 69 -18.06 0.28 7.97
N VAL A 70 -17.65 -0.32 9.09
CA VAL A 70 -16.55 -1.30 9.08
C VAL A 70 -16.91 -2.26 7.96
N GLN A 71 -16.19 -2.16 6.84
CA GLN A 71 -16.58 -2.87 5.62
C GLN A 71 -16.47 -4.34 5.98
N LYS A 72 -17.61 -5.04 6.07
CA LYS A 72 -17.63 -6.47 6.32
C LYS A 72 -17.11 -7.15 5.06
N TYR A 73 -15.81 -7.40 5.02
CA TYR A 73 -15.19 -8.12 3.93
C TYR A 73 -15.61 -9.60 3.97
N LYS A 74 -15.87 -10.19 2.81
CA LYS A 74 -16.07 -11.64 2.69
C LYS A 74 -14.85 -12.36 3.28
N LYS A 75 -15.06 -13.21 4.31
CA LYS A 75 -13.97 -13.96 4.98
C LYS A 75 -13.19 -14.76 3.95
N THR A 76 -11.87 -14.54 3.89
CA THR A 76 -10.97 -15.28 3.00
C THR A 76 -10.79 -16.70 3.54
N THR A 77 -10.87 -17.70 2.67
CA THR A 77 -10.63 -19.10 3.04
C THR A 77 -9.18 -19.52 2.75
N PRO A 78 -8.60 -20.46 3.52
CA PRO A 78 -7.25 -20.98 3.26
C PRO A 78 -7.08 -21.55 1.84
N SER A 79 -8.11 -22.24 1.33
CA SER A 79 -8.10 -22.86 -0.01
C SER A 79 -8.08 -21.80 -1.13
N SER A 80 -8.88 -20.73 -1.00
CA SER A 80 -8.87 -19.62 -1.95
C SER A 80 -7.53 -18.90 -1.98
N LEU A 81 -6.90 -18.68 -0.82
CA LEU A 81 -5.59 -18.04 -0.72
C LEU A 81 -4.49 -18.91 -1.33
N THR A 82 -4.49 -20.21 -1.02
CA THR A 82 -3.52 -21.19 -1.55
C THR A 82 -3.60 -21.29 -3.07
N LYS A 83 -4.82 -21.35 -3.63
CA LYS A 83 -5.01 -21.39 -5.10
C LYS A 83 -4.42 -20.16 -5.77
N LEU A 84 -4.69 -18.96 -5.24
CA LEU A 84 -4.18 -17.71 -5.82
C LEU A 84 -2.66 -17.62 -5.74
N PHE A 85 -2.07 -18.02 -4.62
CA PHE A 85 -0.63 -18.02 -4.44
C PHE A 85 0.07 -18.90 -5.49
N TRP A 86 -0.40 -20.13 -5.70
CA TRP A 86 0.24 -21.04 -6.66
C TRP A 86 0.01 -20.64 -8.12
N TRP A 87 -1.16 -20.08 -8.46
CA TRP A 87 -1.38 -19.51 -9.79
C TRP A 87 -0.47 -18.31 -10.05
N TRP A 88 -0.36 -17.40 -9.09
CA TRP A 88 0.57 -16.28 -9.17
C TRP A 88 2.02 -16.75 -9.32
N PHE A 89 2.45 -17.71 -8.50
CA PHE A 89 3.81 -18.26 -8.53
C PHE A 89 4.12 -18.92 -9.88
N GLY A 90 3.21 -19.77 -10.37
CA GLY A 90 3.38 -20.47 -11.65
C GLY A 90 3.43 -19.52 -12.85
N LEU A 91 2.56 -18.50 -12.90
CA LEU A 91 2.54 -17.53 -13.99
C LEU A 91 3.79 -16.64 -14.00
N ASN A 92 4.25 -16.18 -12.83
CA ASN A 92 5.49 -15.40 -12.75
C ASN A 92 6.71 -16.25 -13.14
N LEU A 93 6.78 -17.49 -12.66
CA LEU A 93 7.89 -18.39 -13.00
C LEU A 93 7.91 -18.76 -14.49
N SER A 94 6.75 -18.86 -15.15
CA SER A 94 6.68 -19.18 -16.58
C SER A 94 7.34 -18.13 -17.48
N CYS A 95 7.55 -16.90 -16.99
CA CYS A 95 8.17 -15.82 -17.75
C CYS A 95 9.71 -15.87 -17.71
N PHE A 96 10.30 -16.63 -16.78
CA PHE A 96 11.75 -16.68 -16.57
C PHE A 96 12.56 -17.14 -17.80
N PRO A 97 12.13 -18.16 -18.58
CA PRO A 97 12.85 -18.56 -19.78
C PRO A 97 12.97 -17.42 -20.81
N TYR A 98 11.90 -16.64 -20.99
CA TYR A 98 11.92 -15.50 -21.91
C TYR A 98 12.93 -14.45 -21.48
N TYR A 99 12.86 -13.98 -20.23
CA TYR A 99 13.80 -12.96 -19.74
C TYR A 99 15.26 -13.42 -19.81
N SER A 100 15.51 -14.70 -19.54
CA SER A 100 16.86 -15.27 -19.54
C SER A 100 17.42 -15.45 -20.95
N LEU A 101 16.58 -15.81 -21.92
CA LEU A 101 16.99 -16.07 -23.30
C LEU A 101 16.98 -14.80 -24.17
N PHE A 102 16.19 -13.78 -23.80
CA PHE A 102 16.01 -12.57 -24.61
C PHE A 102 17.30 -11.86 -25.04
N PRO A 103 18.36 -11.72 -24.21
CA PRO A 103 19.63 -11.14 -24.65
C PRO A 103 20.27 -11.91 -25.83
N PHE A 104 20.10 -13.22 -25.86
CA PHE A 104 20.72 -14.12 -26.84
C PHE A 104 19.89 -14.25 -28.11
N LEU A 105 18.57 -14.22 -28.00
CA LEU A 105 17.65 -14.30 -29.15
C LEU A 105 17.85 -13.16 -30.17
N TYR A 106 18.43 -12.03 -29.76
CA TYR A 106 18.70 -10.91 -30.65
C TYR A 106 19.77 -11.20 -31.71
N GLU A 107 20.70 -12.12 -31.43
CA GLU A 107 21.73 -12.53 -32.39
C GLU A 107 21.12 -13.26 -33.59
N ASP A 108 20.23 -14.21 -33.32
CA ASP A 108 19.53 -14.97 -34.35
C ASP A 108 18.39 -14.16 -35.01
N PHE A 109 17.79 -13.22 -34.26
CA PHE A 109 16.62 -12.47 -34.67
C PHE A 109 16.77 -10.96 -34.40
N PRO A 110 17.61 -10.24 -35.16
CA PRO A 110 17.90 -8.82 -34.94
C PRO A 110 16.74 -7.88 -35.32
N THR A 111 15.75 -8.39 -36.06
CA THR A 111 14.56 -7.63 -36.48
C THR A 111 13.27 -8.28 -35.95
N PRO A 112 12.23 -7.51 -35.63
CA PRO A 112 10.96 -8.06 -35.20
C PRO A 112 10.36 -8.95 -36.30
N ASN A 113 10.20 -10.23 -35.99
CA ASN A 113 9.59 -11.22 -36.87
C ASN A 113 8.44 -11.93 -36.14
N LEU A 114 7.65 -12.72 -36.88
CA LEU A 114 6.50 -13.44 -36.32
C LEU A 114 6.87 -14.38 -35.16
N THR A 115 8.07 -14.97 -35.18
CA THR A 115 8.56 -15.84 -34.10
C THR A 115 8.79 -15.04 -32.82
N ILE A 116 9.51 -13.92 -32.90
CA ILE A 116 9.77 -13.03 -31.75
C ILE A 116 8.48 -12.45 -31.21
N ILE A 117 7.56 -12.02 -32.09
CA ILE A 117 6.24 -11.54 -31.67
C ILE A 117 5.46 -12.66 -30.97
N GLY A 118 5.47 -13.88 -31.51
CA GLY A 118 4.84 -15.05 -30.89
C GLY A 118 5.39 -15.37 -29.51
N LEU A 119 6.72 -15.32 -29.33
CA LEU A 119 7.37 -15.50 -28.03
C LEU A 119 7.00 -14.37 -27.06
N ILE A 120 7.04 -13.10 -27.49
CA ILE A 120 6.61 -11.98 -26.65
C ILE A 120 5.20 -12.22 -26.12
N LEU A 121 4.24 -12.53 -27.00
CA LEU A 121 2.85 -12.77 -26.60
C LEU A 121 2.71 -13.98 -25.67
N LEU A 122 3.43 -15.07 -25.96
CA LEU A 122 3.41 -16.30 -25.17
C LEU A 122 3.84 -16.06 -23.72
N PHE A 123 4.79 -15.15 -23.48
CA PHE A 123 5.34 -14.91 -22.15
C PHE A 123 4.79 -13.63 -21.47
N TRP A 124 4.43 -12.60 -22.22
CA TRP A 124 3.83 -11.38 -21.67
C TRP A 124 2.39 -11.56 -21.22
N LEU A 125 1.58 -12.35 -21.93
CA LEU A 125 0.18 -12.57 -21.51
C LEU A 125 0.09 -13.27 -20.14
N PRO A 126 0.84 -14.36 -19.87
CA PRO A 126 0.95 -14.92 -18.52
C PRO A 126 1.44 -13.93 -17.47
N LEU A 127 2.41 -13.07 -17.82
CA LEU A 127 2.91 -12.03 -16.91
C LEU A 127 1.80 -11.04 -16.51
N CYS A 128 1.04 -10.53 -17.49
CA CYS A 128 -0.09 -9.64 -17.23
C CYS A 128 -1.15 -10.33 -16.36
N ALA A 129 -1.47 -11.59 -16.64
CA ALA A 129 -2.37 -12.37 -15.80
C ALA A 129 -1.81 -12.56 -14.38
N GLY A 130 -0.51 -12.83 -14.25
CA GLY A 130 0.20 -12.92 -12.96
C GLY A 130 0.11 -11.63 -12.15
N ALA A 131 0.30 -10.48 -12.79
CA ALA A 131 0.16 -9.16 -12.15
C ALA A 131 -1.27 -8.91 -11.65
N VAL A 132 -2.29 -9.27 -12.43
CA VAL A 132 -3.70 -9.18 -11.99
C VAL A 132 -3.93 -10.06 -10.76
N ILE A 133 -3.44 -11.31 -10.79
CA ILE A 133 -3.57 -12.22 -9.63
C ILE A 133 -2.81 -11.66 -8.42
N GLN A 134 -1.65 -11.04 -8.60
CA GLN A 134 -0.90 -10.39 -7.52
C GLN A 134 -1.73 -9.30 -6.82
N PHE A 135 -2.42 -8.44 -7.57
CA PHE A 135 -3.30 -7.44 -6.98
C PHE A 135 -4.47 -8.07 -6.20
N ILE A 136 -5.11 -9.09 -6.77
CA ILE A 136 -6.18 -9.85 -6.08
C ILE A 136 -5.64 -10.54 -4.82
N TYR A 137 -4.41 -11.02 -4.87
CA TYR A 137 -3.75 -11.68 -3.76
C TYR A 137 -3.44 -10.70 -2.63
N ILE A 138 -2.83 -9.56 -2.94
CA ILE A 138 -2.58 -8.46 -1.98
C ILE A 138 -3.90 -8.01 -1.35
N TYR A 139 -4.95 -7.82 -2.15
CA TYR A 139 -6.28 -7.49 -1.64
C TYR A 139 -6.75 -8.50 -0.58
N LYS A 140 -6.64 -9.81 -0.88
CA LYS A 140 -7.02 -10.86 0.07
C LYS A 140 -6.16 -10.93 1.30
N LEU A 141 -4.85 -10.68 1.19
CA LEU A 141 -3.97 -10.61 2.36
C LEU A 141 -4.40 -9.46 3.29
N TRP A 142 -4.71 -8.30 2.71
CA TRP A 142 -5.24 -7.17 3.48
C TRP A 142 -6.61 -7.44 4.08
N GLN A 143 -7.47 -8.25 3.45
CA GLN A 143 -8.77 -8.64 4.01
C GLN A 143 -8.65 -9.45 5.31
N ILE A 144 -7.57 -10.22 5.49
CA ILE A 144 -7.37 -11.10 6.64
C ILE A 144 -7.17 -10.30 7.93
N VAL A 145 -6.49 -9.15 7.84
CA VAL A 145 -6.11 -8.35 9.00
C VAL A 145 -7.13 -7.26 9.36
N GLN A 146 -8.32 -7.26 8.76
CA GLN A 146 -9.35 -6.22 8.96
C GLN A 146 -10.15 -6.45 10.26
N ASP A 147 -9.56 -6.04 11.39
CA ASP A 147 -10.19 -6.06 12.72
C ASP A 147 -10.57 -4.68 13.25
N GLY A 148 -10.59 -3.66 12.38
CA GLY A 148 -10.85 -2.27 12.74
C GLY A 148 -9.61 -1.49 13.21
N PHE A 149 -8.48 -2.16 13.47
CA PHE A 149 -7.20 -1.52 13.81
C PHE A 149 -6.19 -1.51 12.65
N ALA A 150 -6.52 -2.13 11.52
CA ALA A 150 -5.69 -2.13 10.32
C ALA A 150 -5.49 -0.71 9.77
N ARG A 151 -4.25 -0.38 9.38
CA ARG A 151 -3.90 0.96 8.89
C ARG A 151 -4.45 1.27 7.49
N THR A 152 -4.71 0.22 6.70
CA THR A 152 -5.05 0.30 5.28
C THR A 152 -6.21 -0.66 5.00
N SER A 153 -7.20 -0.21 4.23
CA SER A 153 -8.24 -1.09 3.71
C SER A 153 -7.74 -1.89 2.49
N PRO A 154 -8.30 -3.07 2.18
CA PRO A 154 -7.92 -3.85 1.01
C PRO A 154 -8.04 -3.07 -0.30
N GLY A 155 -9.08 -2.23 -0.41
CA GLY A 155 -9.29 -1.36 -1.56
C GLY A 155 -8.21 -0.28 -1.67
N GLN A 156 -7.82 0.36 -0.57
CA GLN A 156 -6.73 1.33 -0.56
C GLN A 156 -5.39 0.69 -0.89
N ALA A 157 -5.14 -0.52 -0.38
CA ALA A 157 -3.89 -1.24 -0.63
C ALA A 157 -3.66 -1.47 -2.14
N VAL A 158 -4.71 -1.84 -2.88
CA VAL A 158 -4.59 -2.06 -4.33
C VAL A 158 -4.78 -0.78 -5.13
N GLY A 159 -5.83 -0.01 -4.85
CA GLY A 159 -6.23 1.15 -5.64
C GLY A 159 -5.16 2.24 -5.71
N PHE A 160 -4.49 2.52 -4.59
CA PHE A 160 -3.47 3.58 -4.56
C PHE A 160 -2.14 3.18 -5.21
N MET A 161 -1.93 1.89 -5.51
CA MET A 161 -0.81 1.46 -6.35
C MET A 161 -0.96 1.88 -7.82
N PHE A 162 -2.16 2.29 -8.25
CA PHE A 162 -2.42 2.78 -9.60
C PHE A 162 -2.33 4.31 -9.73
N ILE A 163 -2.12 5.03 -8.63
CA ILE A 163 -1.97 6.49 -8.68
C ILE A 163 -0.52 6.82 -9.04
N PRO A 164 -0.25 7.44 -10.20
CA PRO A 164 1.12 7.75 -10.62
C PRO A 164 1.85 8.60 -9.58
N TYR A 165 3.14 8.30 -9.36
CA TYR A 165 4.04 8.90 -8.37
C TYR A 165 3.68 8.62 -6.90
N PHE A 166 2.40 8.68 -6.56
CA PHE A 166 1.92 8.34 -5.22
C PHE A 166 2.06 6.83 -4.92
N ASN A 167 1.99 6.00 -5.96
CA ASN A 167 2.22 4.57 -5.87
C ASN A 167 3.56 4.23 -5.20
N TYR A 168 4.64 4.98 -5.46
CA TYR A 168 5.94 4.74 -4.83
C TYR A 168 5.86 4.81 -3.31
N TYR A 169 5.26 5.88 -2.77
CA TYR A 169 5.01 5.98 -1.34
C TYR A 169 4.13 4.82 -0.84
N TRP A 170 3.13 4.41 -1.62
CA TRP A 170 2.17 3.39 -1.23
C TRP A 170 2.73 1.96 -1.15
N PHE A 171 3.87 1.67 -1.78
CA PHE A 171 4.55 0.39 -1.61
C PHE A 171 4.90 0.11 -0.15
N LEU A 172 5.26 1.14 0.64
CA LEU A 172 5.57 0.98 2.05
C LEU A 172 4.36 0.48 2.86
N PRO A 173 3.19 1.15 2.87
CA PRO A 173 1.99 0.61 3.48
C PRO A 173 1.67 -0.79 2.98
N VAL A 174 1.65 -1.01 1.67
CA VAL A 174 1.15 -2.27 1.06
C VAL A 174 1.96 -3.49 1.47
N TYR A 175 3.29 -3.40 1.47
CA TYR A 175 4.16 -4.54 1.74
C TYR A 175 4.67 -4.54 3.18
N HIS A 176 5.42 -3.52 3.57
CA HIS A 176 6.00 -3.43 4.91
C HIS A 176 4.93 -3.20 5.99
N GLY A 177 3.92 -2.38 5.70
CA GLY A 177 2.78 -2.17 6.59
C GLY A 177 1.96 -3.44 6.80
N LEU A 178 1.72 -4.22 5.75
CA LEU A 178 1.01 -5.50 5.83
C LEU A 178 1.71 -6.49 6.76
N ALA A 179 3.03 -6.63 6.65
CA ALA A 179 3.81 -7.50 7.54
C ALA A 179 3.64 -7.13 9.03
N LYS A 180 3.64 -5.82 9.32
CA LYS A 180 3.41 -5.29 10.67
C LYS A 180 1.98 -5.54 11.14
N ASP A 181 1.00 -5.30 10.28
CA ASP A 181 -0.41 -5.46 10.64
C ASP A 181 -0.80 -6.93 10.81
N MET A 182 -0.21 -7.85 10.05
CA MET A 182 -0.34 -9.30 10.31
C MET A 182 0.18 -9.67 11.69
N ASN A 183 1.37 -9.20 12.05
CA ASN A 183 1.96 -9.50 13.37
C ASN A 183 1.16 -8.88 14.51
N ALA A 184 0.66 -7.66 14.31
CA ALA A 184 -0.17 -6.97 15.29
C ALA A 184 -1.55 -7.65 15.44
N TYR A 185 -2.14 -8.14 14.35
CA TYR A 185 -3.36 -8.95 14.37
C TYR A 185 -3.14 -10.24 15.16
N ILE A 186 -2.05 -10.97 14.87
CA ILE A 186 -1.68 -12.18 15.62
C ILE A 186 -1.58 -11.88 17.13
N ASP A 187 -0.91 -10.78 17.46
CA ASP A 187 -0.72 -10.33 18.83
C ASP A 187 -2.02 -9.94 19.54
N ARG A 188 -3.02 -9.42 18.84
CA ARG A 188 -4.31 -9.04 19.44
C ARG A 188 -5.23 -10.22 19.66
N HIS A 189 -5.28 -11.16 18.70
CA HIS A 189 -6.31 -12.21 18.68
C HIS A 189 -5.86 -13.56 19.22
N PHE A 190 -4.55 -13.82 19.32
CA PHE A 190 -4.04 -15.16 19.67
C PHE A 190 -3.03 -15.19 20.83
N ARG A 191 -2.82 -14.06 21.53
CA ARG A 191 -1.91 -14.02 22.70
C ARG A 191 -2.39 -14.87 23.89
N SER A 192 -3.67 -15.20 23.98
CA SER A 192 -4.26 -15.94 25.11
C SER A 192 -4.59 -17.42 24.82
N THR A 193 -4.39 -17.89 23.60
CA THR A 193 -4.75 -19.27 23.23
C THR A 193 -3.58 -20.20 23.55
N SER A 194 -3.69 -20.92 24.68
CA SER A 194 -2.69 -21.86 25.19
C SER A 194 -2.18 -22.83 24.12
N GLY A 195 -0.97 -22.59 23.62
CA GLY A 195 -0.13 -23.58 22.92
C GLY A 195 0.09 -23.40 21.42
N THR A 196 -0.62 -22.51 20.70
CA THR A 196 -0.43 -22.33 19.25
C THR A 196 0.47 -21.13 18.94
N VAL A 197 1.77 -21.38 18.74
CA VAL A 197 2.70 -20.36 18.25
C VAL A 197 2.47 -20.13 16.75
N LEU A 198 1.80 -19.03 16.42
CA LEU A 198 1.58 -18.60 15.04
C LEU A 198 2.86 -18.06 14.41
N ARG A 199 3.05 -18.34 13.12
CA ARG A 199 4.17 -17.77 12.35
C ARG A 199 3.93 -16.27 12.19
N LYS A 200 4.92 -15.46 12.55
CA LYS A 200 4.95 -14.02 12.29
C LYS A 200 5.63 -13.71 10.94
N ALA A 201 5.13 -12.70 10.25
CA ALA A 201 5.76 -12.15 9.06
C ALA A 201 7.04 -11.38 9.44
N HIS A 202 7.96 -11.23 8.48
CA HIS A 202 9.23 -10.53 8.63
C HIS A 202 9.15 -9.12 8.01
N PRO A 203 8.97 -8.04 8.80
CA PRO A 203 8.83 -6.69 8.25
C PRO A 203 10.09 -6.21 7.52
N GLY A 204 11.28 -6.66 7.96
CA GLY A 204 12.56 -6.32 7.34
C GLY A 204 12.70 -6.89 5.92
N LEU A 205 12.15 -8.08 5.66
CA LEU A 205 12.14 -8.69 4.33
C LEU A 205 11.26 -7.87 3.37
N ALA A 206 10.05 -7.51 3.81
CA ALA A 206 9.14 -6.69 3.03
C ALA A 206 9.70 -5.27 2.78
N LEU A 207 10.36 -4.68 3.77
CA LEU A 207 11.05 -3.40 3.61
C LEU A 207 12.22 -3.52 2.62
N GLY A 208 13.02 -4.58 2.72
CA GLY A 208 14.13 -4.86 1.81
C GLY A 208 13.66 -4.99 0.37
N PHE A 209 12.53 -5.67 0.13
CA PHE A 209 11.90 -5.74 -1.19
C PHE A 209 11.51 -4.37 -1.74
N VAL A 210 10.86 -3.53 -0.93
CA VAL A 210 10.46 -2.18 -1.35
C VAL A 210 11.68 -1.32 -1.70
N ILE A 211 12.72 -1.34 -0.87
CA ILE A 211 13.97 -0.61 -1.13
C ILE A 211 14.64 -1.11 -2.40
N ALA A 212 14.75 -2.44 -2.57
CA ALA A 212 15.33 -3.04 -3.76
C ALA A 212 14.56 -2.66 -5.03
N THR A 213 13.23 -2.61 -4.96
CA THR A 213 12.35 -2.20 -6.07
C THR A 213 12.58 -0.74 -6.48
N TRP A 214 12.77 0.16 -5.51
CA TRP A 214 13.08 1.55 -5.83
C TRP A 214 14.51 1.71 -6.35
N ALA A 215 15.48 0.99 -5.78
CA ALA A 215 16.86 1.02 -6.25
C ALA A 215 16.95 0.51 -7.69
N SER A 216 16.26 -0.57 -8.02
CA SER A 216 16.23 -1.11 -9.38
C SER A 216 15.51 -0.21 -10.37
N LEU A 217 14.48 0.52 -9.95
CA LEU A 217 13.85 1.54 -10.78
C LEU A 217 14.85 2.63 -11.16
N LEU A 218 15.64 3.13 -10.22
CA LEU A 218 16.67 4.14 -10.50
C LEU A 218 17.76 3.61 -11.43
N VAL A 219 18.22 2.38 -11.20
CA VAL A 219 19.19 1.71 -12.09
C VAL A 219 18.58 1.52 -13.49
N GLY A 220 17.35 1.07 -13.58
CA GLY A 220 16.63 0.87 -14.84
C GLY A 220 16.41 2.17 -15.62
N MET A 221 16.08 3.27 -14.93
CA MET A 221 15.98 4.60 -15.54
C MET A 221 17.34 5.05 -16.09
N GLY A 222 18.42 4.91 -15.29
CA GLY A 222 19.77 5.27 -15.72
C GLY A 222 20.23 4.45 -16.93
N LEU A 223 20.13 3.12 -16.85
CA LEU A 223 20.48 2.22 -17.95
C LEU A 223 19.61 2.45 -19.18
N GLY A 224 18.31 2.74 -19.01
CA GLY A 224 17.40 3.05 -20.11
C GLY A 224 17.77 4.33 -20.85
N ILE A 225 18.21 5.37 -20.13
CA ILE A 225 18.71 6.61 -20.74
C ILE A 225 19.98 6.31 -21.55
N VAL A 226 20.94 5.59 -20.98
CA VAL A 226 22.17 5.21 -21.69
C VAL A 226 21.84 4.36 -22.92
N MET A 227 20.97 3.37 -22.79
CA MET A 227 20.52 2.52 -23.88
C MET A 227 19.81 3.31 -24.98
N TYR A 228 19.02 4.33 -24.63
CA TYR A 228 18.41 5.23 -25.62
C TYR A 228 19.47 5.95 -26.46
N PHE A 229 20.50 6.53 -25.83
CA PHE A 229 21.60 7.18 -26.56
C PHE A 229 22.37 6.18 -27.41
N VAL A 230 22.64 4.98 -26.89
CA VAL A 230 23.33 3.92 -27.63
C VAL A 230 22.52 3.52 -28.86
N ILE A 231 21.22 3.25 -28.72
CA ILE A 231 20.35 2.93 -29.86
C ILE A 231 20.34 4.09 -30.87
N PHE A 232 20.22 5.34 -30.40
CA PHE A 232 20.24 6.51 -31.28
C PHE A 232 21.53 6.58 -32.11
N PHE A 233 22.70 6.47 -31.49
CA PHE A 233 23.98 6.46 -32.21
C PHE A 233 24.16 5.20 -33.07
N SER A 234 23.71 4.04 -32.61
CA SER A 234 23.74 2.80 -33.37
C SER A 234 22.91 2.92 -34.66
N VAL A 235 21.71 3.49 -34.60
CA VAL A 235 20.87 3.73 -35.79
C VAL A 235 21.56 4.65 -36.79
N LEU A 236 22.29 5.68 -36.31
CA LEU A 236 23.07 6.57 -37.18
C LEU A 236 24.29 5.88 -37.82
N ASN A 237 24.81 4.81 -37.20
CA ASN A 237 26.06 4.15 -37.58
C ASN A 237 25.88 2.71 -38.11
N GLY A 238 24.68 2.35 -38.59
CA GLY A 238 24.45 1.07 -39.28
C GLY A 238 23.78 -0.05 -38.45
N GLY A 239 23.20 0.27 -37.29
CA GLY A 239 22.41 -0.65 -36.46
C GLY A 239 23.04 -0.96 -35.10
N LEU A 240 22.28 -1.64 -34.24
CA LEU A 240 22.75 -2.07 -32.91
C LEU A 240 23.42 -3.44 -33.04
N SER A 241 24.68 -3.57 -32.60
CA SER A 241 25.36 -4.87 -32.63
C SER A 241 24.82 -5.80 -31.54
N PRO A 242 24.76 -7.12 -31.76
CA PRO A 242 24.31 -8.08 -30.76
C PRO A 242 25.11 -8.03 -29.46
N GLU A 243 26.43 -7.87 -29.54
CA GLU A 243 27.31 -7.72 -28.37
C GLU A 243 26.94 -6.50 -27.52
N THR A 244 26.70 -5.34 -28.16
CA THR A 244 26.28 -4.13 -27.46
C THR A 244 24.93 -4.36 -26.77
N PHE A 245 23.97 -4.97 -27.48
CA PHE A 245 22.67 -5.29 -26.91
C PHE A 245 22.78 -6.21 -25.68
N GLN A 246 23.54 -7.31 -25.79
CA GLN A 246 23.76 -8.26 -24.69
C GLN A 246 24.40 -7.59 -23.47
N ASN A 247 25.42 -6.74 -23.67
CA ASN A 247 26.09 -6.01 -22.60
C ASN A 247 25.13 -5.11 -21.79
N PHE A 248 24.07 -4.58 -22.41
CA PHE A 248 23.02 -3.84 -21.70
C PHE A 248 21.98 -4.75 -21.05
N MET A 249 21.55 -5.80 -21.77
CA MET A 249 20.43 -6.63 -21.33
C MET A 249 20.81 -7.61 -20.21
N ILE A 250 22.01 -8.18 -20.22
CA ILE A 250 22.43 -9.17 -19.21
C ILE A 250 22.40 -8.58 -17.78
N PRO A 251 22.99 -7.40 -17.50
CA PRO A 251 22.89 -6.79 -16.17
C PRO A 251 21.44 -6.52 -15.74
N LEU A 252 20.57 -6.07 -16.66
CA LEU A 252 19.15 -5.87 -16.38
C LEU A 252 18.48 -7.18 -15.99
N VAL A 253 18.71 -8.26 -16.72
CA VAL A 253 18.17 -9.59 -16.42
C VAL A 253 18.62 -10.07 -15.03
N ILE A 254 19.89 -9.87 -14.67
CA ILE A 254 20.42 -10.22 -13.34
C ILE A 254 19.71 -9.43 -12.23
N VAL A 255 19.57 -8.10 -12.40
CA VAL A 255 18.91 -7.23 -11.42
C VAL A 255 17.44 -7.61 -11.26
N TYR A 256 16.69 -7.76 -12.35
CA TYR A 256 15.28 -8.14 -12.29
C TYR A 256 15.09 -9.58 -11.78
N GLY A 257 15.99 -10.50 -12.11
CA GLY A 257 16.00 -11.86 -11.55
C GLY A 257 16.19 -11.86 -10.04
N ALA A 258 17.12 -11.05 -9.52
CA ALA A 258 17.33 -10.90 -8.08
C ALA A 258 16.11 -10.30 -7.37
N LEU A 259 15.45 -9.31 -7.97
CA LEU A 259 14.20 -8.74 -7.45
C LEU A 259 13.08 -9.76 -7.42
N MET A 260 12.92 -10.55 -8.49
CA MET A 260 11.90 -11.59 -8.58
C MET A 260 12.10 -12.64 -7.48
N ILE A 261 13.35 -13.05 -7.22
CA ILE A 261 13.67 -13.95 -6.11
C ILE A 261 13.26 -13.33 -4.77
N LEU A 262 13.60 -12.05 -4.53
CA LEU A 262 13.24 -11.35 -3.31
C LEU A 262 11.72 -11.21 -3.14
N GLU A 263 10.99 -10.91 -4.21
CA GLU A 263 9.54 -10.85 -4.27
C GLU A 263 8.91 -12.21 -3.90
N ILE A 264 9.43 -13.30 -4.49
CA ILE A 264 9.00 -14.67 -4.18
C ILE A 264 9.20 -14.96 -2.70
N ILE A 265 10.39 -14.69 -2.14
CA ILE A 265 10.67 -14.95 -0.72
C ILE A 265 9.71 -14.14 0.18
N MET A 266 9.47 -12.87 -0.13
CA MET A 266 8.52 -12.01 0.60
C MET A 266 7.10 -12.57 0.54
N PHE A 267 6.59 -12.92 -0.64
CA PHE A 267 5.23 -13.46 -0.76
C PHE A 267 5.07 -14.85 -0.15
N PHE A 268 6.12 -15.69 -0.15
CA PHE A 268 6.12 -16.93 0.63
C PHE A 268 5.98 -16.65 2.13
N ASP A 269 6.69 -15.65 2.66
CA ASP A 269 6.58 -15.26 4.06
C ASP A 269 5.16 -14.77 4.41
N PHE A 270 4.56 -13.94 3.56
CA PHE A 270 3.17 -13.50 3.70
C PHE A 270 2.19 -14.66 3.60
N TYR A 271 2.37 -15.56 2.62
CA TYR A 271 1.51 -16.71 2.43
C TYR A 271 1.49 -17.62 3.67
N LEU A 272 2.67 -17.98 4.19
CA LEU A 272 2.79 -18.85 5.36
C LEU A 272 2.18 -18.18 6.61
N THR A 273 2.42 -16.88 6.79
CA THR A 273 1.85 -16.10 7.89
C THR A 273 0.33 -16.06 7.81
N ALA A 274 -0.21 -15.61 6.67
CA ALA A 274 -1.65 -15.51 6.42
C ALA A 274 -2.36 -16.86 6.52
N LYS A 275 -1.77 -17.93 6.00
CA LYS A 275 -2.31 -19.28 6.12
C LYS A 275 -2.38 -19.74 7.58
N SER A 276 -1.36 -19.42 8.39
CA SER A 276 -1.37 -19.77 9.81
C SER A 276 -2.48 -19.05 10.56
N ILE A 277 -2.71 -17.76 10.29
CA ILE A 277 -3.82 -16.97 10.83
C ILE A 277 -5.17 -17.61 10.47
N LEU A 278 -5.39 -17.90 9.17
CA LEU A 278 -6.67 -18.44 8.71
C LEU A 278 -6.99 -19.83 9.27
N ILE A 279 -5.98 -20.68 9.50
CA ILE A 279 -6.18 -21.98 10.13
C ILE A 279 -6.58 -21.81 11.60
N ALA A 280 -5.91 -20.92 12.33
CA ALA A 280 -6.24 -20.66 13.73
C ALA A 280 -7.63 -20.02 13.88
N ASP A 281 -8.01 -19.09 13.01
CA ASP A 281 -9.34 -18.48 13.00
C ASP A 281 -10.47 -19.48 12.71
N ASN A 282 -10.21 -20.54 11.93
CA ASN A 282 -11.20 -21.59 11.65
C ASN A 282 -11.32 -22.58 12.82
N ASN A 283 -10.28 -22.77 13.62
CA ASN A 283 -10.31 -23.66 14.78
C ASN A 283 -10.99 -22.99 15.99
N ASN A 284 -11.04 -21.67 16.02
CA ASN A 284 -11.63 -20.87 17.11
C ASN A 284 -13.10 -20.47 16.87
N SER A 285 -13.67 -20.80 15.71
CA SER A 285 -15.05 -20.45 15.29
C SER A 285 -15.94 -21.67 15.17
#